data_AF-A0A0H5RK51-F1
#
_entry.id   AF-A0A0H5RK51-F1
#
_cell.length_a   1.000
_cell.length_b   1.000
_cell.length_c   1.000
_cell.angle_alpha   90.00
_cell.angle_beta   90.00
_cell.angle_gamma   90.00
#
_symmetry.space_group_name_H-M   'P 1'
#
loop_
_entity.id
_entity.type
_entity.pdbx_description
1 polymer ?
#
loop_
_entity_poly.entity_id
_entity_poly.type
_entity_poly.pdbx_seq_one_letter_code
_entity_poly.pdbx_strand_id
1 'polypeptide(L)'
;MALGLVASACATPTGSPADAHTARVVINNQEMPTTYTVQCTQLSWLWTIETVPQEPGFTAIVQTGGTVEPKVMRIQGLTGFTGSAQAQAPDTQASIEGTTFHLSGTAHGSFADRPTKPADVQYRVEAHC
;
A
#
# COMPACT_ATOMS: atom_id res chain seq x y z
N MET A 1 -7.15 28.27 48.69
CA MET A 1 -7.19 26.79 48.60
C MET A 1 -8.23 26.45 47.53
N ALA A 2 -7.96 25.76 46.42
CA ALA A 2 -6.76 25.32 45.73
C ALA A 2 -7.20 25.13 44.26
N LEU A 3 -6.35 25.51 43.30
CA LEU A 3 -6.63 25.38 41.87
C LEU A 3 -6.67 23.90 41.45
N GLY A 4 -7.75 23.48 40.78
CA GLY A 4 -7.85 22.17 40.13
C GLY A 4 -7.13 22.17 38.78
N LEU A 5 -6.09 21.34 38.65
CA LEU A 5 -5.34 21.13 37.41
C LEU A 5 -6.10 20.16 36.50
N VAL A 6 -6.40 20.62 35.29
CA VAL A 6 -6.94 19.85 34.17
C VAL A 6 -5.79 19.07 33.51
N ALA A 7 -5.90 17.75 33.42
CA ALA A 7 -4.96 16.93 32.66
C ALA A 7 -5.61 16.55 31.31
N SER A 8 -5.29 17.31 30.27
CA SER A 8 -5.61 16.97 28.89
C SER A 8 -4.61 15.93 28.40
N ALA A 9 -5.02 14.68 28.25
CA ALA A 9 -4.21 13.64 27.62
C ALA A 9 -4.20 13.86 26.09
N CYS A 10 -3.14 14.50 25.59
CA CYS A 10 -2.86 14.50 24.15
C CYS A 10 -2.39 13.10 23.75
N ALA A 11 -3.30 12.29 23.20
CA ALA A 11 -2.93 11.10 22.45
C ALA A 11 -2.35 11.57 21.10
N THR A 12 -1.04 11.76 21.02
CA THR A 12 -0.35 11.92 19.74
C THR A 12 -0.37 10.57 19.03
N PRO A 13 -0.97 10.43 17.83
CA PRO A 13 -0.78 9.23 17.05
C PRO A 13 0.72 9.13 16.75
N THR A 14 1.34 8.02 17.11
CA THR A 14 2.70 7.68 16.72
C THR A 14 2.75 7.54 15.21
N GLY A 15 2.93 8.67 14.51
CA GLY A 15 3.30 8.70 13.10
C GLY A 15 4.67 8.06 12.94
N SER A 16 4.80 7.19 11.95
CA SER A 16 6.08 6.60 11.57
C SER A 16 7.09 7.73 11.28
N PRO A 17 8.40 7.56 11.58
CA PRO A 17 9.41 8.57 11.28
C PRO A 17 9.34 9.02 9.82
N ALA A 18 9.55 10.31 9.56
CA ALA A 18 9.46 10.89 8.21
C ALA A 18 10.45 10.28 7.20
N ASP A 19 11.50 9.60 7.67
CA ASP A 19 12.51 8.91 6.85
C ASP A 19 12.25 7.39 6.73
N ALA A 20 11.14 6.88 7.25
CA ALA A 20 10.84 5.46 7.21
C ALA A 20 10.10 5.10 5.92
N HIS A 21 10.75 4.30 5.06
CA HIS A 21 10.10 3.66 3.91
C HIS A 21 8.96 2.77 4.41
N THR A 22 7.74 3.27 4.25
CA THR A 22 6.54 2.64 4.80
C THR A 22 5.40 2.66 3.82
N ALA A 23 4.47 1.72 3.97
CA ALA A 23 3.24 1.70 3.19
C ALA A 23 2.00 1.47 4.04
N ARG A 24 0.95 2.22 3.73
CA ARG A 24 -0.43 1.94 4.15
C ARG A 24 -1.13 1.21 3.02
N VAL A 25 -1.89 0.18 3.36
CA VAL A 25 -2.61 -0.64 2.39
C VAL A 25 -4.07 -0.74 2.83
N VAL A 26 -4.97 -0.57 1.87
CA VAL A 26 -6.41 -0.74 2.04
C VAL A 26 -6.86 -1.80 1.05
N ILE A 27 -7.59 -2.81 1.51
CA ILE A 27 -8.20 -3.86 0.67
C ILE A 27 -9.70 -3.84 0.92
N ASN A 28 -10.52 -3.74 -0.13
CA ASN A 28 -11.98 -3.65 -0.05
C ASN A 28 -12.48 -2.63 0.99
N ASN A 29 -11.90 -1.42 0.98
CA ASN A 29 -12.18 -0.34 1.91
C ASN A 29 -11.84 -0.62 3.38
N GLN A 30 -11.14 -1.71 3.67
CA GLN A 30 -10.60 -2.02 5.00
C GLN A 30 -9.11 -1.68 5.03
N GLU A 31 -8.76 -0.68 5.82
CA GLU A 31 -7.34 -0.34 6.07
C GLU A 31 -6.70 -1.47 6.88
N MET A 32 -5.52 -1.90 6.44
CA MET A 32 -4.73 -2.87 7.18
C MET A 32 -4.34 -2.28 8.54
N PRO A 33 -4.43 -3.06 9.63
CA PRO A 33 -4.14 -2.56 10.97
C PRO A 33 -2.66 -2.22 11.18
N THR A 34 -1.79 -2.54 10.22
CA THR A 34 -0.34 -2.39 10.32
C THR A 34 0.17 -1.58 9.15
N THR A 35 1.07 -0.65 9.45
CA THR A 35 1.91 0.02 8.45
C THR A 35 3.06 -0.91 8.08
N TYR A 36 3.21 -1.21 6.80
CA TYR A 36 4.25 -2.10 6.30
C TYR A 36 5.55 -1.34 6.15
N THR A 37 6.68 -1.96 6.50
CA THR A 37 7.99 -1.51 6.01
C THR A 37 8.11 -1.89 4.55
N VAL A 38 8.62 -0.99 3.71
CA VAL A 38 8.85 -1.25 2.29
C VAL A 38 10.30 -1.04 1.90
N GLN A 39 10.72 -1.76 0.87
CA GLN A 39 11.93 -1.49 0.13
C GLN A 39 11.55 -0.85 -1.21
N CYS A 40 12.14 0.31 -1.50
CA CYS A 40 11.96 1.02 -2.75
C CYS A 40 13.26 0.94 -3.55
N THR A 41 13.21 0.39 -4.75
CA THR A 41 14.36 0.29 -5.66
C THR A 41 14.03 0.98 -6.96
N GLN A 42 14.88 1.93 -7.37
CA GLN A 42 14.74 2.64 -8.64
C GLN A 42 15.77 2.13 -9.66
N LEU A 43 15.29 1.75 -10.85
CA LEU A 43 16.11 1.46 -12.01
C LEU A 43 15.63 2.30 -13.19
N SER A 44 16.39 3.34 -13.53
CA SER A 44 15.97 4.35 -14.50
C SER A 44 14.61 4.95 -14.11
N TRP A 45 13.59 4.80 -14.95
CA TRP A 45 12.24 5.32 -14.69
C TRP A 45 11.34 4.32 -13.97
N LEU A 46 11.80 3.10 -13.69
CA LEU A 46 11.01 2.09 -13.00
C LEU A 46 11.30 2.10 -11.50
N TRP A 47 10.24 2.24 -10.72
CA TRP A 47 10.24 2.09 -9.28
C TRP A 47 9.62 0.74 -8.91
N THR A 48 10.36 -0.06 -8.16
CA THR A 48 9.84 -1.28 -7.52
C THR A 48 9.66 -1.00 -6.04
N ILE A 49 8.44 -1.20 -5.55
CA ILE A 49 8.06 -0.97 -4.16
C ILE A 49 7.53 -2.30 -3.63
N GLU A 50 8.18 -2.84 -2.61
CA GLU A 50 7.81 -4.14 -2.06
C GLU A 50 7.81 -4.12 -0.54
N THR A 51 6.88 -4.84 0.07
CA THR A 51 6.86 -5.00 1.53
C THR A 51 7.98 -5.91 2.01
N VAL A 52 8.46 -5.66 3.22
CA VAL A 52 9.41 -6.53 3.92
C VAL A 52 8.80 -6.92 5.28
N PRO A 53 8.48 -8.21 5.51
CA PRO A 53 8.59 -9.35 4.57
C PRO A 53 7.62 -9.24 3.37
N GLN A 54 7.90 -10.02 2.32
CA GLN A 54 7.11 -9.99 1.07
C GLN A 54 5.73 -10.66 1.19
N GLU A 55 5.53 -11.56 2.17
CA GLU A 55 4.26 -12.22 2.45
C GLU A 55 4.01 -12.28 3.97
N PRO A 56 2.82 -11.85 4.45
CA PRO A 56 1.76 -11.19 3.70
C PRO A 56 2.18 -9.77 3.29
N GLY A 57 1.90 -9.39 2.04
CA GLY A 57 2.50 -8.19 1.46
C GLY A 57 2.10 -7.87 0.02
N PHE A 58 2.82 -6.92 -0.58
CA PHE A 58 2.65 -6.56 -1.99
C PHE A 58 3.97 -6.27 -2.69
N THR A 59 3.93 -6.36 -4.03
CA THR A 59 4.96 -5.83 -4.92
C THR A 59 4.27 -4.93 -5.95
N ALA A 60 4.70 -3.68 -6.04
CA ALA A 60 4.27 -2.74 -7.06
C ALA A 60 5.43 -2.33 -7.95
N ILE A 61 5.18 -2.20 -9.25
CA ILE A 61 6.11 -1.59 -10.20
C ILE A 61 5.41 -0.40 -10.84
N VAL A 62 6.04 0.76 -10.77
CA VAL A 62 5.54 2.03 -11.29
C VAL A 62 6.56 2.59 -12.25
N GLN A 63 6.13 2.97 -13.46
CA GLN A 63 6.95 3.73 -14.38
C GLN A 63 6.69 5.21 -14.18
N THR A 64 7.75 5.98 -13.96
CA THR A 64 7.74 7.44 -13.82
C THR A 64 8.32 8.11 -15.08
N GLY A 65 8.24 9.44 -15.16
CA GLY A 65 8.79 10.22 -16.29
C GLY A 65 7.78 11.25 -16.77
N GLY A 66 7.46 11.25 -18.06
CA GLY A 66 6.42 12.14 -18.61
C GLY A 66 5.01 11.85 -18.07
N THR A 67 4.76 10.62 -17.65
CA THR A 67 3.54 10.16 -16.98
C THR A 67 3.92 9.24 -15.82
N VAL A 68 2.99 9.06 -14.87
CA VAL A 68 3.11 8.06 -13.80
C VAL A 68 2.16 6.91 -14.13
N GLU A 69 2.73 5.73 -14.40
CA GLU A 69 1.97 4.58 -14.90
C GLU A 69 2.21 3.36 -14.01
N PRO A 70 1.15 2.76 -13.44
CA PRO A 70 1.27 1.46 -12.78
C PRO A 70 1.59 0.38 -13.83
N LYS A 71 2.55 -0.49 -13.53
CA LYS A 71 2.94 -1.61 -14.42
C LYS A 71 2.62 -2.96 -13.80
N VAL A 72 2.80 -3.10 -12.50
CA VAL A 72 2.48 -4.33 -11.78
C VAL A 72 1.92 -3.94 -10.42
N MET A 73 0.84 -4.61 -10.03
CA MET A 73 0.48 -4.76 -8.62
C MET A 73 0.29 -6.24 -8.36
N ARG A 74 1.02 -6.79 -7.40
CA ARG A 74 0.88 -8.16 -6.93
C ARG A 74 0.64 -8.14 -5.44
N ILE A 75 -0.41 -8.80 -4.99
CA ILE A 75 -0.80 -8.94 -3.59
C ILE A 75 -0.58 -10.40 -3.20
N GLN A 76 0.03 -10.64 -2.04
CA GLN A 76 0.35 -11.97 -1.53
C GLN A 76 -0.13 -12.07 -0.09
N GLY A 77 -1.18 -12.87 0.17
CA GLY A 77 -1.66 -13.18 1.52
C GLY A 77 -2.30 -12.05 2.31
N LEU A 78 -2.45 -10.83 1.77
CA LEU A 78 -3.08 -9.71 2.48
C LEU A 78 -4.57 -10.02 2.72
N THR A 79 -5.00 -10.07 3.99
CA THR A 79 -6.34 -10.54 4.38
C THR A 79 -6.70 -11.92 3.82
N GLY A 80 -5.69 -12.76 3.55
CA GLY A 80 -5.86 -14.07 2.93
C GLY A 80 -6.09 -14.04 1.41
N PHE A 81 -5.98 -12.87 0.76
CA PHE A 81 -6.09 -12.71 -0.70
C PHE A 81 -4.71 -12.74 -1.37
N THR A 82 -4.61 -13.47 -2.49
CA THR A 82 -3.44 -13.46 -3.38
C THR A 82 -3.91 -13.23 -4.81
N GLY A 83 -3.30 -12.28 -5.51
CA GLY A 83 -3.72 -11.89 -6.85
C GLY A 83 -2.87 -10.77 -7.45
N SER A 84 -3.30 -10.27 -8.61
CA SER A 84 -2.58 -9.20 -9.31
C SER A 84 -3.52 -8.29 -10.09
N ALA A 85 -3.10 -7.04 -10.28
CA ALA A 85 -3.72 -6.11 -11.23
C ALA A 85 -2.89 -6.00 -12.51
N GLN A 86 -3.56 -5.85 -13.64
CA GLN A 86 -2.91 -5.68 -14.94
C GLN A 86 -2.53 -4.21 -15.15
N ALA A 87 -1.37 -3.96 -15.77
CA ALA A 87 -0.76 -2.64 -16.01
C ALA A 87 -1.65 -1.58 -16.70
N GLN A 88 -2.76 -2.00 -17.31
CA GLN A 88 -3.60 -1.19 -18.20
C GLN A 88 -5.09 -1.41 -17.92
N ALA A 89 -5.43 -2.00 -16.77
CA ALA A 89 -6.83 -2.09 -16.39
C ALA A 89 -7.38 -0.66 -16.21
N PRO A 90 -8.59 -0.34 -16.72
CA PRO A 90 -9.11 1.03 -16.76
C PRO A 90 -9.19 1.74 -15.41
N ASP A 91 -9.28 0.96 -14.33
CA ASP A 91 -9.39 1.40 -12.94
C ASP A 91 -8.04 1.44 -12.20
N THR A 92 -6.95 1.00 -12.85
CA THR A 92 -5.63 0.97 -12.24
C THR A 92 -4.91 2.29 -12.46
N GLN A 93 -4.54 2.94 -11.37
CA GLN A 93 -4.01 4.30 -11.34
C GLN A 93 -2.75 4.38 -10.46
N ALA A 94 -1.85 5.28 -10.84
CA ALA A 94 -0.70 5.66 -10.06
C ALA A 94 -0.48 7.17 -10.12
N SER A 95 -0.12 7.76 -8.99
CA SER A 95 0.35 9.15 -8.90
C SER A 95 1.45 9.27 -7.86
N ILE A 96 2.19 10.39 -7.92
CA ILE A 96 3.26 10.69 -6.97
C ILE A 96 3.05 12.11 -6.44
N GLU A 97 3.06 12.25 -5.12
CA GLU A 97 3.06 13.54 -4.43
C GLU A 97 4.29 13.61 -3.52
N GLY A 98 5.29 14.41 -3.91
CA GLY A 98 6.59 14.44 -3.23
C GLY A 98 7.30 13.08 -3.30
N THR A 99 7.44 12.44 -2.13
CA THR A 99 8.01 11.09 -1.93
C THR A 99 6.93 10.04 -1.66
N THR A 100 5.67 10.34 -1.98
CA THR A 100 4.54 9.44 -1.71
C THR A 100 3.97 8.91 -3.02
N PHE A 101 4.02 7.60 -3.20
CA PHE A 101 3.38 6.87 -4.28
C PHE A 101 1.96 6.49 -3.87
N HIS A 102 0.98 6.94 -4.64
CA HIS A 102 -0.42 6.55 -4.49
C HIS A 102 -0.79 5.59 -5.61
N LEU A 103 -1.24 4.39 -5.25
CA LEU A 103 -1.64 3.34 -6.19
C LEU A 103 -3.05 2.86 -5.85
N SER A 104 -3.86 2.63 -6.87
CA SER A 104 -5.19 2.03 -6.69
C SER A 104 -5.61 1.23 -7.91
N GLY A 105 -6.49 0.26 -7.70
CA GLY A 105 -7.12 -0.51 -8.77
C GLY A 105 -7.75 -1.79 -8.25
N THR A 106 -8.16 -2.67 -9.17
CA THR A 106 -8.69 -3.99 -8.84
C THR A 106 -7.64 -5.06 -9.09
N ALA A 107 -7.41 -5.91 -8.08
CA ALA A 107 -6.59 -7.10 -8.22
C ALA A 107 -7.48 -8.33 -8.38
N HIS A 108 -7.14 -9.18 -9.36
CA HIS A 108 -7.82 -10.43 -9.65
C HIS A 108 -7.01 -11.60 -9.06
N GLY A 109 -7.68 -12.53 -8.40
CA GLY A 109 -7.01 -13.63 -7.70
C GLY A 109 -7.96 -14.57 -6.99
N SER A 110 -7.56 -15.04 -5.82
CA SER A 110 -8.39 -15.89 -4.96
C SER A 110 -8.02 -15.72 -3.49
N PHE A 111 -8.93 -16.17 -2.62
CA PHE A 111 -8.68 -16.26 -1.18
C PHE A 111 -8.14 -17.64 -0.81
N ALA A 112 -7.26 -17.70 0.19
CA ALA A 112 -6.63 -18.94 0.64
C ALA A 112 -7.63 -20.01 1.14
N ASP A 113 -8.81 -19.61 1.64
CA ASP A 113 -9.87 -20.52 2.06
C ASP A 113 -10.64 -21.12 0.88
N ARG A 114 -10.57 -20.50 -0.31
CA ARG A 114 -11.27 -20.88 -1.54
C ARG A 114 -10.37 -20.68 -2.76
N PRO A 115 -9.22 -21.39 -2.84
CA PRO A 115 -8.17 -21.08 -3.82
C PRO A 115 -8.60 -21.30 -5.28
N THR A 116 -9.62 -22.13 -5.52
CA THR A 116 -10.18 -22.41 -6.85
C THR A 116 -11.32 -21.47 -7.25
N LYS A 117 -11.79 -20.59 -6.34
CA LYS A 117 -12.86 -19.64 -6.62
C LYS A 117 -12.25 -18.27 -6.94
N PRO A 118 -12.39 -17.76 -8.18
CA PRO A 118 -11.95 -16.42 -8.52
C PRO A 118 -12.62 -15.37 -7.63
N ALA A 119 -11.84 -14.38 -7.25
CA ALA A 119 -12.28 -13.22 -6.49
C ALA A 119 -11.51 -11.98 -6.92
N ASP A 120 -12.16 -10.85 -6.77
CA ASP A 120 -11.60 -9.53 -7.05
C ASP A 120 -11.58 -8.71 -5.77
N VAL A 121 -10.53 -7.93 -5.59
CA VAL A 121 -10.43 -6.97 -4.48
C VAL A 121 -9.99 -5.61 -4.99
N GLN A 122 -10.61 -4.56 -4.46
CA GLN A 122 -10.13 -3.21 -4.66
C GLN A 122 -8.95 -2.97 -3.72
N TYR A 123 -7.83 -2.47 -4.23
CA TYR A 123 -6.71 -2.03 -3.43
C TYR A 123 -6.51 -0.52 -3.50
N ARG A 124 -5.97 0.04 -2.42
CA ARG A 124 -5.32 1.35 -2.37
C ARG A 124 -4.03 1.21 -1.56
N VAL A 125 -2.94 1.77 -2.07
CA VAL A 125 -1.63 1.77 -1.43
C VAL A 125 -1.11 3.19 -1.40
N GLU A 126 -0.60 3.61 -0.26
CA GLU A 126 0.18 4.84 -0.08
C GLU A 126 1.55 4.42 0.44
N ALA A 127 2.57 4.57 -0.38
CA ALA A 127 3.94 4.15 -0.05
C ALA A 127 4.88 5.35 -0.06
N HIS A 128 5.63 5.52 1.02
CA HIS A 128 6.67 6.52 1.15
C HIS A 128 8.01 5.94 0.67
N CYS A 129 8.52 6.51 -0.41
CA CYS A 129 9.84 6.34 -1.00
C CYS A 129 10.34 7.77 -1.31
#